data_AF-A0A3S3UGY6-F1
#
_entry.id   AF-A0A3S3UGY6-F1
#
_cell.length_a   1.000
_cell.length_b   1.000
_cell.length_c   1.000
_cell.angle_alpha   90.00
_cell.angle_beta   90.00
_cell.angle_gamma   90.00
#
_symmetry.space_group_name_H-M   'P 1'
#
loop_
_entity.id
_entity.type
_entity.pdbx_description
1 polymer ?
#
loop_
_entity_poly.entity_id
_entity_poly.type
_entity_poly.pdbx_seq_one_letter_code
_entity_poly.pdbx_strand_id
1 'polypeptide(L)'
;MLHVKTVLATIADLQNVGYDTIVLQPTHIAMGEEFLDLGTYVDSLMRLGSVKKEKYKPFHKVALGRPALGTYGLDHPYAEDITAAAEALAADAELAAKENAALVYMGHGNEHFPSGGAYLELADRMRQLYPEVVTLIGNVEGFPALEDVIDKLKMRGVKKVMLKPCMVVAGDHALNDMAGTDPEEPSWQMILEKEGFEVVTVKKGLGELDAFADIFVNHAADAAADAEIVLK
;
A
#
# COMPACT_ATOMS: atom_id res chain seq x y z
N MET A 1 15.70 -0.06 21.12
CA MET A 1 15.87 -0.96 19.96
C MET A 1 14.55 -1.68 19.78
N LEU A 2 13.83 -1.44 18.69
CA LEU A 2 12.67 -2.25 18.33
C LEU A 2 13.21 -3.59 17.79
N HIS A 3 12.81 -4.71 18.40
CA HIS A 3 13.17 -6.03 17.90
C HIS A 3 12.16 -6.46 16.84
N VAL A 4 12.46 -6.16 15.58
CA VAL A 4 11.64 -6.57 14.43
C VAL A 4 12.13 -7.94 13.95
N LYS A 5 11.22 -8.92 13.90
CA LYS A 5 11.50 -10.26 13.38
C LYS A 5 11.14 -10.34 11.90
N THR A 6 11.87 -11.16 11.16
CA THR A 6 11.48 -11.52 9.79
C THR A 6 10.23 -12.42 9.83
N VAL A 7 9.53 -12.52 8.70
CA VAL A 7 8.34 -13.37 8.59
C VAL A 7 8.63 -14.84 8.91
N LEU A 8 9.70 -15.41 8.36
CA LEU A 8 10.06 -16.81 8.60
C LEU A 8 10.42 -17.08 10.07
N ALA A 9 11.13 -16.14 10.72
CA ALA A 9 11.42 -16.25 12.14
C ALA A 9 10.15 -16.22 12.99
N THR A 10 9.21 -15.35 12.65
CA THR A 10 7.92 -15.24 13.35
C THR A 10 7.07 -16.50 13.17
N ILE A 11 7.00 -17.04 11.95
CA ILE A 11 6.29 -18.27 11.64
C ILE A 11 6.91 -19.46 12.39
N ALA A 12 8.24 -19.55 12.45
CA ALA A 12 8.92 -20.59 13.21
C ALA A 12 8.61 -20.53 14.71
N ASP A 13 8.56 -19.32 15.29
CA ASP A 13 8.19 -19.13 16.69
C ASP A 13 6.74 -19.53 16.98
N LEU A 14 5.81 -19.17 16.08
CA LEU A 14 4.40 -19.59 16.17
C LEU A 14 4.27 -21.11 16.11
N GLN A 15 5.02 -21.75 15.20
CA GLN A 15 5.05 -23.21 15.07
C GLN A 15 5.62 -23.89 16.32
N ASN A 16 6.69 -23.34 16.91
CA ASN A 16 7.30 -23.86 18.14
C ASN A 16 6.32 -23.88 19.32
N VAL A 17 5.39 -22.93 19.38
CA VAL A 17 4.35 -22.88 20.42
C VAL A 17 3.05 -23.59 20.03
N GLY A 18 3.03 -24.27 18.88
CA GLY A 18 1.95 -25.17 18.47
C GLY A 18 0.93 -24.59 17.48
N TYR A 19 1.16 -23.39 16.92
CA TYR A 19 0.32 -22.88 15.84
C TYR A 19 0.79 -23.40 14.49
N ASP A 20 -0.07 -24.17 13.81
CA ASP A 20 0.17 -24.76 12.49
C ASP A 20 -0.88 -24.31 11.44
N THR A 21 -1.79 -23.45 11.88
CA THR A 21 -2.86 -22.81 11.10
C THR A 21 -2.69 -21.31 11.26
N ILE A 22 -2.19 -20.64 10.23
CA ILE A 22 -1.73 -19.25 10.28
C ILE A 22 -2.39 -18.45 9.16
N VAL A 23 -2.84 -17.24 9.48
CA VAL A 23 -3.24 -16.22 8.49
C VAL A 23 -2.19 -15.13 8.51
N LEU A 24 -1.63 -14.83 7.34
CA LEU A 24 -0.59 -13.83 7.15
C LEU A 24 -1.17 -12.67 6.35
N GLN A 25 -1.27 -11.49 6.97
CA GLN A 25 -1.75 -10.28 6.30
C GLN A 25 -0.56 -9.31 6.09
N PRO A 26 -0.10 -9.09 4.85
CA PRO A 26 0.88 -8.05 4.57
C PRO A 26 0.23 -6.67 4.64
N THR A 27 0.98 -5.68 5.11
CA THR A 27 0.57 -4.27 5.05
C THR A 27 1.16 -3.57 3.82
N HIS A 28 1.23 -4.28 2.69
CA HIS A 28 1.69 -3.72 1.43
C HIS A 28 0.54 -2.95 0.76
N ILE A 29 0.86 -1.88 0.03
CA ILE A 29 -0.15 -1.10 -0.70
C ILE A 29 -0.59 -1.85 -1.96
N ALA A 30 0.35 -2.21 -2.82
CA ALA A 30 0.08 -2.89 -4.07
C ALA A 30 0.69 -4.30 -4.09
N MET A 31 0.30 -5.09 -5.11
CA MET A 31 0.91 -6.38 -5.44
C MET A 31 2.31 -6.17 -6.06
N GLY A 32 3.29 -5.81 -5.22
CA GLY A 32 4.69 -5.62 -5.59
C GLY A 32 5.55 -6.87 -5.42
N GLU A 33 6.86 -6.70 -5.59
CA GLU A 33 7.88 -7.73 -5.40
C GLU A 33 7.81 -8.35 -4.00
N GLU A 34 7.67 -7.53 -2.95
CA GLU A 34 7.65 -8.03 -1.57
C GLU A 34 6.41 -8.88 -1.27
N PHE A 35 5.28 -8.57 -1.90
CA PHE A 35 4.08 -9.40 -1.79
C PHE A 35 4.25 -10.74 -2.50
N LEU A 36 4.85 -10.73 -3.69
CA LEU A 36 5.11 -11.94 -4.46
C LEU A 36 6.08 -12.87 -3.74
N ASP A 37 7.17 -12.32 -3.18
CA ASP A 37 8.10 -13.06 -2.35
C ASP A 37 7.39 -13.72 -1.16
N LEU A 38 6.50 -12.99 -0.49
CA LEU A 38 5.68 -13.52 0.59
C LEU A 38 4.81 -14.70 0.13
N GLY A 39 4.21 -14.60 -1.06
CA GLY A 39 3.50 -15.70 -1.72
C GLY A 39 4.40 -16.93 -1.91
N THR A 40 5.64 -16.74 -2.38
CA THR A 40 6.57 -17.86 -2.54
C THR A 40 6.92 -18.54 -1.21
N TYR A 41 6.99 -17.78 -0.11
CA TYR A 41 7.24 -18.33 1.22
C TYR A 41 6.05 -19.17 1.69
N VAL A 42 4.84 -18.65 1.54
CA VAL A 42 3.60 -19.36 1.90
C VAL A 42 3.45 -20.66 1.09
N ASP A 43 3.63 -20.59 -0.22
CA ASP A 43 3.61 -21.77 -1.10
C ASP A 43 4.67 -22.81 -0.68
N SER A 44 5.87 -22.35 -0.34
CA SER A 44 6.96 -23.22 0.10
C SER A 44 6.62 -23.91 1.42
N LEU A 45 6.05 -23.18 2.39
CA LEU A 45 5.62 -23.72 3.68
C LEU A 45 4.53 -24.77 3.52
N MET A 46 3.55 -24.53 2.64
CA MET A 46 2.46 -25.48 2.35
C MET A 46 2.94 -26.75 1.64
N ARG A 47 4.07 -26.67 0.93
CA ARG A 47 4.73 -27.83 0.31
C ARG A 47 5.60 -28.63 1.28
N LEU A 48 5.90 -28.11 2.48
CA LEU A 48 6.65 -28.86 3.48
C LEU A 48 5.85 -30.09 3.92
N GLY A 49 6.48 -31.25 3.82
CA GLY A 49 5.85 -32.54 4.06
C GLY A 49 6.69 -33.45 4.94
N SER A 50 6.07 -34.52 5.40
CA SER A 50 6.76 -35.63 6.05
C SER A 50 6.62 -36.88 5.18
N VAL A 51 7.64 -37.72 5.10
CA VAL A 51 7.52 -39.09 4.56
C VAL A 51 6.57 -39.97 5.39
N LYS A 52 6.13 -39.48 6.56
CA LYS A 52 5.12 -40.09 7.42
C LYS A 52 3.71 -39.67 6.98
N LYS A 53 2.74 -39.82 7.88
CA LYS A 53 1.33 -39.45 7.67
C LYS A 53 1.16 -37.91 7.61
N GLU A 54 0.11 -37.46 6.90
CA GLU A 54 -0.27 -36.05 6.72
C GLU A 54 -0.32 -35.24 8.03
N LYS A 55 -0.81 -35.84 9.12
CA LYS A 55 -0.86 -35.23 10.46
C LYS A 55 0.49 -34.82 11.06
N TYR A 56 1.61 -35.16 10.43
CA TYR A 56 2.96 -34.77 10.84
C TYR A 56 3.53 -33.64 9.99
N LYS A 57 2.72 -33.02 9.12
CA LYS A 57 3.10 -31.79 8.44
C LYS A 57 3.35 -30.68 9.47
N PRO A 58 4.35 -29.81 9.24
CA PRO A 58 4.63 -28.69 10.14
C PRO A 58 3.52 -27.63 10.11
N PHE A 59 2.81 -27.51 8.99
CA PHE A 59 1.70 -26.59 8.78
C PHE A 59 0.52 -27.32 8.15
N HIS A 60 -0.68 -27.09 8.68
CA HIS A 60 -1.93 -27.58 8.09
C HIS A 60 -2.51 -26.55 7.13
N LYS A 61 -2.44 -25.26 7.49
CA LYS A 61 -2.93 -24.15 6.66
C LYS A 61 -2.08 -22.91 6.89
N VAL A 62 -1.63 -22.28 5.82
CA VAL A 62 -1.04 -20.94 5.85
C VAL A 62 -1.74 -20.15 4.76
N ALA A 63 -2.55 -19.18 5.17
CA ALA A 63 -3.29 -18.30 4.27
C ALA A 63 -2.57 -16.97 4.13
N LEU A 64 -2.65 -16.37 2.94
CA LEU A 64 -2.07 -15.07 2.64
C LEU A 64 -3.17 -14.09 2.24
N GLY A 65 -3.33 -13.01 2.99
CA GLY A 65 -4.21 -11.90 2.66
C GLY A 65 -3.66 -11.03 1.53
N ARG A 66 -4.57 -10.42 0.77
CA ARG A 66 -4.25 -9.51 -0.33
C ARG A 66 -3.61 -8.21 0.19
N PRO A 67 -2.80 -7.49 -0.61
CA PRO A 67 -2.38 -6.13 -0.26
C PRO A 67 -3.56 -5.16 -0.41
N ALA A 68 -3.41 -3.92 0.06
CA ALA A 68 -4.53 -2.96 0.16
C ALA A 68 -5.29 -2.72 -1.17
N LEU A 69 -4.57 -2.66 -2.29
CA LEU A 69 -5.14 -2.46 -3.63
C LEU A 69 -5.56 -3.76 -4.32
N GLY A 70 -5.53 -4.89 -3.60
CA GLY A 70 -5.94 -6.19 -4.10
C GLY A 70 -4.86 -6.93 -4.90
N THR A 71 -5.26 -8.06 -5.49
CA THR A 71 -4.42 -8.93 -6.32
C THR A 71 -5.22 -9.46 -7.51
N TYR A 72 -4.54 -10.08 -8.47
CA TYR A 72 -5.22 -10.83 -9.53
C TYR A 72 -5.90 -12.07 -8.93
N GLY A 73 -7.15 -12.34 -9.32
CA GLY A 73 -7.90 -13.50 -8.83
C GLY A 73 -9.29 -13.59 -9.45
N LEU A 74 -9.98 -14.71 -9.20
CA LEU A 74 -11.37 -14.90 -9.62
C LEU A 74 -12.37 -14.73 -8.46
N ASP A 75 -11.90 -14.92 -7.23
CA ASP A 75 -12.78 -14.96 -6.05
C ASP A 75 -13.07 -13.56 -5.51
N HIS A 76 -12.09 -12.66 -5.60
CA HIS A 76 -12.17 -11.29 -5.12
C HIS A 76 -11.85 -10.32 -6.26
N PRO A 77 -12.82 -9.54 -6.76
CA PRO A 77 -12.60 -8.65 -7.89
C PRO A 77 -11.63 -7.52 -7.53
N TYR A 78 -10.49 -7.46 -8.21
CA TYR A 78 -9.47 -6.43 -8.02
C TYR A 78 -10.03 -4.98 -8.07
N ALA A 79 -11.02 -4.71 -8.94
CA ALA A 79 -11.64 -3.39 -9.03
C ALA A 79 -12.44 -2.99 -7.77
N GLU A 80 -12.93 -3.96 -6.99
CA GLU A 80 -13.61 -3.71 -5.72
C GLU A 80 -12.60 -3.31 -4.64
N ASP A 81 -11.44 -3.96 -4.56
CA ASP A 81 -10.35 -3.57 -3.66
C ASP A 81 -9.85 -2.13 -3.97
N ILE A 82 -9.68 -1.79 -5.26
CA ILE A 82 -9.36 -0.41 -5.68
C ILE A 82 -10.45 0.59 -5.26
N THR A 83 -11.73 0.20 -5.35
CA THR A 83 -12.84 1.05 -4.95
C THR A 83 -12.86 1.26 -3.45
N ALA A 84 -12.71 0.19 -2.66
CA ALA A 84 -12.63 0.25 -1.20
C ALA A 84 -11.46 1.13 -0.74
N ALA A 85 -10.29 1.01 -1.38
CA ALA A 85 -9.15 1.88 -1.09
C ALA A 85 -9.45 3.36 -1.40
N ALA A 86 -10.11 3.66 -2.53
CA ALA A 86 -10.48 5.04 -2.87
C ALA A 86 -11.54 5.61 -1.92
N GLU A 87 -12.51 4.80 -1.48
CA GLU A 87 -13.51 5.19 -0.49
C GLU A 87 -12.88 5.46 0.88
N ALA A 88 -11.92 4.63 1.29
CA ALA A 88 -11.16 4.83 2.53
C ALA A 88 -10.36 6.14 2.55
N LEU A 89 -10.09 6.74 1.38
CA LEU A 89 -9.38 8.02 1.23
C LEU A 89 -10.32 9.23 1.07
N ALA A 90 -11.63 9.08 1.31
CA ALA A 90 -12.62 10.16 1.21
C ALA A 90 -12.21 11.41 2.00
N ALA A 91 -11.75 11.24 3.25
CA ALA A 91 -11.38 12.35 4.12
C ALA A 91 -10.23 13.19 3.57
N ASP A 92 -9.31 12.57 2.80
CA ASP A 92 -8.21 13.28 2.16
C ASP A 92 -8.70 14.11 0.97
N ALA A 93 -9.62 13.54 0.16
CA ALA A 93 -10.26 14.27 -0.92
C ALA A 93 -11.08 15.46 -0.38
N GLU A 94 -11.88 15.26 0.67
CA GLU A 94 -12.63 16.33 1.33
C GLU A 94 -11.74 17.45 1.86
N LEU A 95 -10.57 17.09 2.43
CA LEU A 95 -9.61 18.07 2.91
C LEU A 95 -8.97 18.85 1.75
N ALA A 96 -8.57 18.16 0.68
CA ALA A 96 -8.01 18.80 -0.51
C ALA A 96 -9.02 19.76 -1.18
N ALA A 97 -10.30 19.37 -1.26
CA ALA A 97 -11.38 20.20 -1.76
C ALA A 97 -11.55 21.48 -0.92
N LYS A 98 -11.55 21.37 0.42
CA LYS A 98 -11.62 22.53 1.33
C LYS A 98 -10.46 23.49 1.17
N GLU A 99 -9.26 22.95 0.92
CA GLU A 99 -8.04 23.74 0.70
C GLU A 99 -7.92 24.31 -0.72
N ASN A 100 -8.86 23.97 -1.62
CA ASN A 100 -8.80 24.27 -3.05
C ASN A 100 -7.46 23.84 -3.67
N ALA A 101 -7.04 22.62 -3.33
CA ALA A 101 -5.76 22.04 -3.73
C ALA A 101 -5.96 20.75 -4.53
N ALA A 102 -5.04 20.45 -5.43
CA ALA A 102 -4.90 19.10 -5.96
C ALA A 102 -4.38 18.17 -4.88
N LEU A 103 -4.86 16.91 -4.86
CA LEU A 103 -4.35 15.87 -3.98
C LEU A 103 -3.27 15.09 -4.72
N VAL A 104 -2.03 15.16 -4.23
CA VAL A 104 -0.91 14.40 -4.77
C VAL A 104 -0.47 13.40 -3.72
N TYR A 105 -0.55 12.12 -4.06
CA TYR A 105 0.08 11.09 -3.24
C TYR A 105 1.46 10.69 -3.77
N MET A 106 2.36 10.44 -2.82
CA MET A 106 3.69 9.88 -3.06
C MET A 106 3.71 8.40 -2.63
N GLY A 107 3.61 7.49 -3.58
CA GLY A 107 3.84 6.06 -3.37
C GLY A 107 5.33 5.71 -3.33
N HIS A 108 5.63 4.50 -2.89
CA HIS A 108 7.00 3.98 -2.91
C HIS A 108 7.40 3.65 -4.36
N GLY A 109 6.59 2.82 -5.03
CA GLY A 109 6.91 2.26 -6.34
C GLY A 109 8.08 1.27 -6.29
N ASN A 110 8.63 0.96 -7.46
CA ASN A 110 9.80 0.10 -7.63
C ASN A 110 10.40 0.41 -9.01
N GLU A 111 11.73 0.50 -9.08
CA GLU A 111 12.44 0.85 -10.32
C GLU A 111 12.33 -0.23 -11.42
N HIS A 112 12.22 -1.50 -11.03
CA HIS A 112 12.29 -2.63 -11.94
C HIS A 112 10.98 -3.41 -12.03
N PHE A 113 10.28 -3.60 -10.91
CA PHE A 113 9.04 -4.34 -10.85
C PHE A 113 7.83 -3.43 -11.11
N PRO A 114 6.91 -3.79 -12.03
CA PRO A 114 5.81 -2.92 -12.39
C PRO A 114 4.75 -2.87 -11.28
N SER A 115 4.73 -1.78 -10.51
CA SER A 115 3.68 -1.48 -9.51
C SER A 115 2.86 -0.23 -9.84
N GLY A 116 3.35 0.60 -10.77
CA GLY A 116 2.75 1.88 -11.17
C GLY A 116 1.29 1.82 -11.64
N GLY A 117 0.89 0.71 -12.26
CA GLY A 117 -0.47 0.52 -12.78
C GLY A 117 -1.55 0.65 -11.69
N ALA A 118 -1.33 0.01 -10.54
CA ALA A 118 -2.28 0.06 -9.42
C ALA A 118 -2.44 1.48 -8.86
N TYR A 119 -1.35 2.23 -8.76
CA TYR A 119 -1.39 3.64 -8.33
C TYR A 119 -2.13 4.53 -9.33
N LEU A 120 -1.94 4.31 -10.64
CA LEU A 120 -2.68 5.05 -11.67
C LEU A 120 -4.18 4.75 -11.63
N GLU A 121 -4.54 3.50 -11.42
CA GLU A 121 -5.94 3.08 -11.33
C GLU A 121 -6.62 3.60 -10.07
N LEU A 122 -5.93 3.57 -8.92
CA LEU A 122 -6.39 4.21 -7.69
C LEU A 122 -6.61 5.71 -7.91
N ALA A 123 -5.65 6.40 -8.53
CA ALA A 123 -5.79 7.82 -8.84
C ALA A 123 -7.00 8.08 -9.76
N ASP A 124 -7.27 7.18 -10.70
CA ASP A 124 -8.44 7.29 -11.58
C ASP A 124 -9.74 7.09 -10.83
N ARG A 125 -9.82 6.03 -10.02
CA ARG A 125 -11.00 5.77 -9.17
C ARG A 125 -11.28 6.94 -8.23
N MET A 126 -10.25 7.51 -7.61
CA MET A 126 -10.38 8.72 -6.77
C MET A 126 -10.98 9.90 -7.54
N ARG A 127 -10.56 10.13 -8.79
CA ARG A 127 -11.13 11.22 -9.62
C ARG A 127 -12.56 10.94 -10.09
N GLN A 128 -12.96 9.67 -10.18
CA GLN A 128 -14.35 9.32 -10.49
C GLN A 128 -15.26 9.55 -9.27
N LEU A 129 -14.79 9.19 -8.07
CA LEU A 129 -15.55 9.37 -6.82
C LEU A 129 -15.56 10.83 -6.33
N TYR A 130 -14.47 11.56 -6.53
CA TYR A 130 -14.27 12.95 -6.07
C TYR A 130 -13.84 13.85 -7.25
N PRO A 131 -14.72 14.10 -8.23
CA PRO A 131 -14.37 14.78 -9.49
C PRO A 131 -13.97 16.25 -9.34
N GLU A 132 -14.32 16.88 -8.21
CA GLU A 132 -13.92 18.24 -7.85
C GLU A 132 -12.45 18.35 -7.44
N VAL A 133 -11.80 17.22 -7.10
CA VAL A 133 -10.41 17.17 -6.69
C VAL A 133 -9.55 16.57 -7.80
N VAL A 134 -8.52 17.30 -8.21
CA VAL A 134 -7.48 16.72 -9.06
C VAL A 134 -6.62 15.78 -8.21
N THR A 135 -6.88 14.49 -8.30
CA THR A 135 -6.07 13.47 -7.61
C THR A 135 -5.03 12.86 -8.55
N LEU A 136 -3.77 12.87 -8.14
CA LEU A 136 -2.63 12.27 -8.84
C LEU A 136 -1.80 11.44 -7.86
N ILE A 137 -1.14 10.40 -8.38
CA ILE A 137 -0.18 9.60 -7.61
C ILE A 137 1.09 9.48 -8.44
N GLY A 138 2.22 9.77 -7.81
CA GLY A 138 3.55 9.45 -8.31
C GLY A 138 4.30 8.59 -7.30
N ASN A 139 5.39 8.00 -7.72
CA ASN A 139 6.21 7.09 -6.95
C ASN A 139 7.63 7.65 -6.78
N VAL A 140 8.24 7.39 -5.63
CA VAL A 140 9.67 7.69 -5.40
C VAL A 140 10.53 6.91 -6.38
N GLU A 141 10.19 5.65 -6.62
CA GLU A 141 10.89 4.76 -7.55
C GLU A 141 9.99 4.30 -8.69
N GLY A 142 10.50 4.42 -9.91
CA GLY A 142 9.82 3.96 -11.12
C GLY A 142 8.70 4.89 -11.57
N PHE A 143 7.60 4.31 -12.04
CA PHE A 143 6.54 5.02 -12.77
C PHE A 143 5.20 4.99 -12.00
N PRO A 144 4.37 6.06 -12.02
CA PRO A 144 4.68 7.40 -12.53
C PRO A 144 5.69 8.12 -11.66
N ALA A 145 6.63 8.85 -12.24
CA ALA A 145 7.61 9.63 -11.49
C ALA A 145 7.06 11.02 -11.11
N LEU A 146 7.79 11.78 -10.30
CA LEU A 146 7.39 13.13 -9.91
C LEU A 146 7.23 14.07 -11.12
N GLU A 147 8.05 13.90 -12.15
CA GLU A 147 7.99 14.69 -13.39
C GLU A 147 6.64 14.49 -14.11
N ASP A 148 6.14 13.24 -14.16
CA ASP A 148 4.82 12.92 -14.71
C ASP A 148 3.69 13.62 -13.94
N VAL A 149 3.84 13.73 -12.62
CA VAL A 149 2.89 14.43 -11.74
C VAL A 149 2.94 15.93 -12.02
N ILE A 150 4.11 16.54 -12.07
CA ILE A 150 4.32 17.97 -12.35
C ILE A 150 3.70 18.34 -13.70
N ASP A 151 3.95 17.57 -14.75
CA ASP A 151 3.40 17.83 -16.08
C ASP A 151 1.87 17.78 -16.06
N LYS A 152 1.27 16.80 -15.39
CA LYS A 152 -0.19 16.70 -15.23
C LYS A 152 -0.77 17.84 -14.41
N LEU A 153 -0.09 18.28 -13.35
CA LEU A 153 -0.49 19.44 -12.54
C LEU A 153 -0.50 20.72 -13.39
N LYS A 154 0.57 20.96 -14.17
CA LYS A 154 0.67 22.10 -15.08
C LYS A 154 -0.39 22.08 -16.17
N MET A 155 -0.60 20.94 -16.83
CA MET A 155 -1.64 20.78 -17.85
C MET A 155 -3.05 21.07 -17.31
N ARG A 156 -3.30 20.76 -16.05
CA ARG A 156 -4.58 21.02 -15.36
C ARG A 156 -4.68 22.41 -14.74
N GLY A 157 -3.65 23.24 -14.86
CA GLY A 157 -3.64 24.60 -14.33
C GLY A 157 -3.66 24.69 -12.81
N VAL A 158 -3.21 23.63 -12.11
CA VAL A 158 -3.17 23.57 -10.65
C VAL A 158 -2.24 24.65 -10.09
N LYS A 159 -2.62 25.23 -8.95
CA LYS A 159 -1.81 26.24 -8.22
C LYS A 159 -1.38 25.78 -6.84
N LYS A 160 -2.22 24.99 -6.16
CA LYS A 160 -1.97 24.49 -4.81
C LYS A 160 -2.02 22.96 -4.80
N VAL A 161 -1.08 22.35 -4.09
CA VAL A 161 -0.93 20.91 -3.96
C VAL A 161 -0.96 20.53 -2.48
N MET A 162 -1.82 19.58 -2.14
CA MET A 162 -1.76 18.83 -0.90
C MET A 162 -0.96 17.55 -1.15
N LEU A 163 0.23 17.46 -0.56
CA LEU A 163 1.15 16.34 -0.73
C LEU A 163 1.07 15.38 0.45
N LYS A 164 0.77 14.11 0.16
CA LYS A 164 0.56 13.05 1.16
C LYS A 164 1.33 11.77 0.79
N PRO A 165 1.74 10.92 1.74
CA PRO A 165 2.30 9.62 1.41
C PRO A 165 1.18 8.62 1.04
N CYS A 166 1.38 7.82 -0.01
CA CYS A 166 0.60 6.60 -0.31
C CYS A 166 1.31 5.37 0.27
N MET A 167 1.61 5.40 1.56
CA MET A 167 2.34 4.34 2.27
C MET A 167 1.69 4.12 3.63
N VAL A 168 1.73 2.89 4.15
CA VAL A 168 1.10 2.56 5.44
C VAL A 168 1.66 3.40 6.57
N VAL A 169 2.98 3.64 6.57
CA VAL A 169 3.66 4.50 7.54
C VAL A 169 4.24 5.74 6.87
N ALA A 170 4.19 6.88 7.56
CA ALA A 170 4.96 8.06 7.23
C ALA A 170 6.41 7.91 7.73
N GLY A 171 7.14 6.96 7.12
CA GLY A 171 8.53 6.65 7.45
C GLY A 171 9.53 7.58 6.77
N ASP A 172 10.74 7.06 6.52
CA ASP A 172 11.87 7.83 5.98
C ASP A 172 11.52 8.59 4.70
N HIS A 173 10.92 7.91 3.72
CA HIS A 173 10.46 8.54 2.48
C HIS A 173 9.51 9.73 2.73
N ALA A 174 8.54 9.61 3.65
CA ALA A 174 7.62 10.71 3.94
C ALA A 174 8.30 11.89 4.67
N LEU A 175 9.39 11.63 5.40
CA LEU A 175 10.10 12.64 6.17
C LEU A 175 11.17 13.34 5.34
N ASN A 176 11.88 12.61 4.48
CA ASN A 176 13.03 13.08 3.72
C ASN A 176 12.65 13.34 2.25
N ASP A 177 12.23 12.31 1.51
CA ASP A 177 11.95 12.46 0.08
C ASP A 177 10.73 13.33 -0.19
N MET A 178 9.68 13.22 0.62
CA MET A 178 8.45 13.99 0.42
C MET A 178 8.59 15.43 0.91
N ALA A 179 9.17 15.61 2.09
CA ALA A 179 9.07 16.84 2.87
C ALA A 179 10.33 17.12 3.72
N GLY A 180 11.48 16.65 3.22
CA GLY A 180 12.80 16.93 3.76
C GLY A 180 13.24 18.35 3.47
N THR A 181 14.20 18.82 4.26
CA THR A 181 14.70 20.20 4.24
C THR A 181 16.15 20.30 3.76
N ASP A 182 16.76 19.20 3.31
CA ASP A 182 18.13 19.19 2.82
C ASP A 182 18.19 19.79 1.40
N PRO A 183 18.90 20.90 1.17
CA PRO A 183 19.03 21.49 -0.16
C PRO A 183 19.84 20.65 -1.15
N GLU A 184 20.70 19.74 -0.68
CA GLU A 184 21.53 18.88 -1.54
C GLU A 184 20.76 17.65 -2.03
N GLU A 185 19.70 17.25 -1.30
CA GLU A 185 18.78 16.16 -1.64
C GLU A 185 17.34 16.72 -1.66
N PRO A 186 16.95 17.42 -2.73
CA PRO A 186 15.71 18.19 -2.74
C PRO A 186 14.48 17.29 -2.67
N SER A 187 13.65 17.52 -1.66
CA SER A 187 12.40 16.79 -1.48
C SER A 187 11.34 17.17 -2.54
N TRP A 188 10.32 16.33 -2.69
CA TRP A 188 9.17 16.58 -3.57
C TRP A 188 8.51 17.92 -3.29
N GLN A 189 8.38 18.29 -2.00
CA GLN A 189 7.90 19.60 -1.61
C GLN A 189 8.74 20.72 -2.25
N MET A 190 10.07 20.66 -2.10
CA MET A 190 10.97 21.69 -2.64
C MET A 190 10.94 21.76 -4.17
N ILE A 191 10.88 20.60 -4.82
CA ILE A 191 10.78 20.51 -6.28
C ILE A 191 9.47 21.12 -6.77
N LEU A 192 8.34 20.78 -6.16
CA LEU A 192 7.02 21.33 -6.52
C LEU A 192 6.95 22.85 -6.26
N GLU A 193 7.49 23.33 -5.15
CA GLU A 193 7.57 24.77 -4.85
C GLU A 193 8.42 25.52 -5.89
N LYS A 194 9.56 24.94 -6.32
CA LYS A 194 10.40 25.49 -7.39
C LYS A 194 9.69 25.55 -8.74
N GLU A 195 8.80 24.60 -9.02
CA GLU A 195 7.94 24.60 -10.20
C GLU A 195 6.76 25.60 -10.12
N GLY A 196 6.62 26.31 -8.99
CA GLY A 196 5.66 27.39 -8.81
C GLY A 196 4.32 26.98 -8.19
N PHE A 197 4.26 25.81 -7.55
CA PHE A 197 3.09 25.38 -6.79
C PHE A 197 3.18 25.85 -5.33
N GLU A 198 2.04 26.23 -4.74
CA GLU A 198 1.91 26.29 -3.28
C GLU A 198 1.75 24.86 -2.75
N VAL A 199 2.59 24.42 -1.82
CA VAL A 199 2.58 23.03 -1.33
C VAL A 199 2.26 22.97 0.15
N VAL A 200 1.30 22.13 0.51
CA VAL A 200 0.98 21.77 1.91
C VAL A 200 1.24 20.28 2.09
N THR A 201 2.12 19.92 3.02
CA THR A 201 2.44 18.51 3.30
C THR A 201 1.63 17.97 4.47
N VAL A 202 1.05 16.77 4.32
CA VAL A 202 0.39 16.04 5.41
C VAL A 202 1.14 14.73 5.63
N LYS A 203 2.02 14.71 6.65
CA LYS A 203 2.91 13.59 6.99
C LYS A 203 2.19 12.52 7.82
N LYS A 204 1.07 11.99 7.32
CA LYS A 204 0.33 10.89 7.95
C LYS A 204 0.29 9.68 7.03
N GLY A 205 0.69 8.52 7.54
CA GLY A 205 0.61 7.26 6.81
C GLY A 205 -0.84 6.81 6.64
N LEU A 206 -1.10 6.01 5.61
CA LEU A 206 -2.45 5.49 5.36
C LEU A 206 -2.93 4.57 6.48
N GLY A 207 -2.02 3.89 7.19
CA GLY A 207 -2.36 3.04 8.35
C GLY A 207 -2.86 3.83 9.57
N GLU A 208 -2.75 5.17 9.57
CA GLU A 208 -3.36 6.02 10.60
C GLU A 208 -4.83 6.34 10.32
N LEU A 209 -5.36 5.92 9.16
CA LEU A 209 -6.77 6.07 8.80
C LEU A 209 -7.48 4.75 9.12
N ASP A 210 -8.40 4.77 10.10
CA ASP A 210 -9.15 3.58 10.52
C ASP A 210 -9.81 2.89 9.30
N ALA A 211 -10.44 3.67 8.41
CA ALA A 211 -11.08 3.14 7.20
C ALA A 211 -10.10 2.43 6.25
N PHE A 212 -8.83 2.85 6.21
CA PHE A 212 -7.81 2.19 5.40
C PHE A 212 -7.20 0.98 6.12
N ALA A 213 -7.07 1.06 7.45
CA ALA A 213 -6.65 -0.07 8.27
C ALA A 213 -7.66 -1.24 8.20
N ASP A 214 -8.96 -0.92 8.14
CA ASP A 214 -10.04 -1.91 8.00
C ASP A 214 -9.92 -2.73 6.71
N ILE A 215 -9.31 -2.21 5.65
CA ILE A 215 -9.02 -2.98 4.42
C ILE A 215 -8.16 -4.19 4.74
N PHE A 216 -7.07 -4.00 5.51
CA PHE A 216 -6.19 -5.10 5.90
C PHE A 216 -6.89 -6.10 6.84
N VAL A 217 -7.78 -5.63 7.72
CA VAL A 217 -8.57 -6.51 8.58
C VAL A 217 -9.50 -7.39 7.73
N ASN A 218 -10.18 -6.79 6.75
CA ASN A 218 -11.07 -7.50 5.84
C ASN A 218 -10.30 -8.49 4.95
N HIS A 219 -9.15 -8.11 4.40
CA HIS A 219 -8.31 -9.01 3.60
C HIS A 219 -7.76 -10.19 4.43
N ALA A 220 -7.50 -10.00 5.71
CA ALA A 220 -7.13 -11.09 6.61
C ALA A 220 -8.30 -12.03 6.86
N ALA A 221 -9.51 -11.48 7.02
CA ALA A 221 -10.74 -12.27 7.17
C ALA A 221 -11.07 -13.07 5.90
N ASP A 222 -10.93 -12.44 4.73
CA ASP A 222 -11.11 -13.10 3.44
C ASP A 222 -10.13 -14.27 3.27
N ALA A 223 -8.83 -14.04 3.52
CA ALA A 223 -7.84 -15.12 3.43
C ALA A 223 -8.12 -16.27 4.41
N ALA A 224 -8.63 -15.96 5.61
CA ALA A 224 -9.07 -16.98 6.54
C ALA A 224 -10.26 -17.78 5.97
N ALA A 225 -11.27 -17.09 5.44
CA ALA A 225 -12.46 -17.71 4.86
C ALA A 225 -12.12 -18.59 3.64
N ASP A 226 -11.31 -18.08 2.71
CA ASP A 226 -10.85 -18.78 1.50
C ASP A 226 -10.08 -20.05 1.84
N ALA A 227 -9.30 -20.02 2.93
CA ALA A 227 -8.57 -21.17 3.45
C ALA A 227 -9.41 -22.04 4.41
N GLU A 228 -10.69 -21.74 4.64
CA GLU A 228 -11.56 -22.40 5.63
C GLU A 228 -10.94 -22.44 7.04
N ILE A 229 -10.35 -21.33 7.47
CA ILE A 229 -9.81 -21.09 8.81
C ILE A 229 -10.87 -20.32 9.62
N VAL A 230 -11.24 -20.86 10.78
CA VAL A 230 -12.15 -20.17 11.71
C VAL A 230 -11.33 -19.24 12.60
N LEU A 231 -11.49 -17.92 12.41
CA LEU A 231 -10.95 -16.90 13.30
C LEU A 231 -11.69 -16.96 14.65
N LYS A 232 -10.96 -16.77 15.75
CA LYS A 232 -11.47 -16.83 17.13
C LYS A 232 -11.46 -15.46 17.79
#